data_AF-A0A9P1NNC9-F1
#
_entry.id   AF-A0A9P1NNC9-F1
#
_cell.length_a   1.000
_cell.length_b   1.000
_cell.length_c   1.000
_cell.angle_alpha   90.00
_cell.angle_beta   90.00
_cell.angle_gamma   90.00
#
_symmetry.space_group_name_H-M   'P 1'
#
loop_
_entity.id
_entity.type
_entity.pdbx_description
1 polymer ?
#
loop_
_entity_poly.entity_id
_entity_poly.type
_entity_poly.pdbx_seq_one_letter_code
_entity_poly.pdbx_strand_id
1 'polypeptide(L)'
;MRHIDRSLAQSAGTLPMPAVIDQVRDYIEEQVFAPALRHPTLPDEVKSTIRNSAMWLRQFSRVGDLLNYMDRFQGTPNSPVFNGLKAAGLNTFEDIRANLLERFGAWKNDRTRLDDFVIGLDYTSSQLVIFAEVYDNRSGGILPIGSDGAYKAVFIKATLNGGKYQNQWIEEGVSLKYYLKSISEVFKEDFKVNAAIIQNPQVPVYAFVRQTTGEKFRLAGIFKNMGVHTEQDGSKWFELAIRVPEADAPMDAHELQKNHKLAVIRAQAGSSSDRQRRLATAQRIPSSVTVVTTAFVRNPDVVAEVLDRAAGVCEGCKSPAPFFRSSDGTPFLEVHHKVPLAAGGEDTVANAVALCPNCHRNEHYGSPLWPWK
;
A
#
# COMPACT_ATOMS: atom_id res chain seq x y z
N MET A 1 -47.98 -6.03 -35.76
CA MET A 1 -46.70 -5.34 -36.01
C MET A 1 -46.14 -4.87 -34.68
N ARG A 2 -45.08 -5.52 -34.21
CA ARG A 2 -44.25 -5.09 -33.07
C ARG A 2 -43.17 -4.16 -33.61
N HIS A 3 -42.86 -3.07 -32.91
CA HIS A 3 -41.52 -2.45 -32.81
C HIS A 3 -41.63 -1.40 -31.70
N ILE A 4 -41.37 -1.79 -30.44
CA ILE A 4 -40.07 -1.82 -29.73
C ILE A 4 -39.62 -0.41 -29.35
N ASP A 5 -40.05 -0.06 -28.15
CA ASP A 5 -39.44 0.91 -27.25
C ASP A 5 -38.19 0.25 -26.63
N ARG A 6 -37.03 0.92 -26.68
CA ARG A 6 -35.81 0.49 -25.96
C ARG A 6 -35.00 1.70 -25.51
N SER A 7 -35.50 2.33 -24.45
CA SER A 7 -34.65 3.01 -23.46
C SER A 7 -33.96 1.95 -22.58
N LEU A 8 -32.65 1.79 -22.68
CA LEU A 8 -31.81 1.20 -21.64
C LEU A 8 -30.38 1.75 -21.79
N ALA A 9 -30.21 3.04 -21.50
CA ALA A 9 -28.92 3.54 -21.02
C ALA A 9 -28.83 3.12 -19.55
N GLN A 10 -28.21 1.97 -19.30
CA GLN A 10 -27.95 1.51 -17.94
C GLN A 10 -26.96 2.47 -17.28
N SER A 11 -27.44 3.11 -16.21
CA SER A 11 -26.63 3.81 -15.23
C SER A 11 -25.50 2.91 -14.74
N ALA A 12 -24.26 3.33 -14.97
CA ALA A 12 -23.09 2.71 -14.36
C ALA A 12 -23.15 2.94 -12.84
N GLY A 13 -23.81 2.03 -12.13
CA GLY A 13 -23.68 1.93 -10.68
C GLY A 13 -22.25 1.56 -10.35
N THR A 14 -21.57 2.39 -9.55
CA THR A 14 -20.25 2.08 -8.99
C THR A 14 -20.35 0.83 -8.14
N LEU A 15 -19.94 -0.31 -8.71
CA LEU A 15 -19.80 -1.57 -7.99
C LEU A 15 -18.76 -1.41 -6.87
N PRO A 16 -18.93 -2.09 -5.72
CA PRO A 16 -17.94 -2.05 -4.64
C PRO A 16 -16.59 -2.59 -5.12
N MET A 17 -15.49 -1.96 -4.72
CA MET A 17 -14.12 -2.25 -5.17
C MET A 17 -13.73 -3.75 -5.20
N PRO A 18 -14.11 -4.60 -4.22
CA PRO A 18 -13.84 -6.04 -4.29
C PRO A 18 -14.45 -6.74 -5.52
N ALA A 19 -15.58 -6.24 -6.04
CA ALA A 19 -16.23 -6.82 -7.21
C ALA A 19 -15.54 -6.46 -8.54
N VAL A 20 -14.75 -5.38 -8.59
CA VAL A 20 -14.08 -4.94 -9.83
C VAL A 20 -12.78 -5.70 -10.05
N ILE A 21 -11.97 -5.91 -9.00
CA ILE A 21 -10.72 -6.66 -9.13
C ILE A 21 -10.96 -8.11 -9.58
N ASP A 22 -12.04 -8.74 -9.12
CA ASP A 22 -12.41 -10.09 -9.55
C ASP A 22 -12.79 -10.12 -11.04
N GLN A 23 -13.54 -9.13 -11.54
CA GLN A 23 -13.84 -9.02 -12.98
C GLN A 23 -12.60 -8.84 -13.84
N VAL A 24 -11.61 -8.06 -13.37
CA VAL A 24 -10.34 -7.88 -14.10
C VAL A 24 -9.59 -9.21 -14.16
N ARG A 25 -9.53 -9.95 -13.04
CA ARG A 25 -8.89 -11.27 -12.99
C ARG A 25 -9.60 -12.27 -13.90
N ASP A 26 -10.92 -12.35 -13.82
CA ASP A 26 -11.72 -13.27 -14.64
C ASP A 26 -11.54 -12.96 -16.13
N TYR A 27 -11.54 -11.68 -16.51
CA TYR A 27 -11.27 -11.28 -17.89
C TYR A 27 -9.88 -11.73 -18.36
N ILE A 28 -8.83 -11.52 -17.57
CA ILE A 28 -7.47 -11.95 -17.95
C ILE A 28 -7.37 -13.48 -18.02
N GLU A 29 -7.99 -14.18 -17.06
CA GLU A 29 -8.05 -15.63 -17.02
C GLU A 29 -8.74 -16.19 -18.28
N GLU A 30 -9.91 -15.67 -18.64
CA GLU A 30 -10.69 -16.11 -19.79
C GLU A 30 -10.01 -15.80 -21.13
N GLN A 31 -9.39 -14.61 -21.24
CA GLN A 31 -8.86 -14.16 -22.52
C GLN A 31 -7.45 -14.70 -22.82
N VAL A 32 -6.64 -14.99 -21.79
CA VAL A 32 -5.23 -15.35 -21.99
C VAL A 32 -4.89 -16.68 -21.33
N PHE A 33 -5.11 -16.82 -20.01
CA PHE A 33 -4.59 -17.96 -19.27
C PHE A 33 -5.31 -19.28 -19.59
N ALA A 34 -6.64 -19.33 -19.46
CA ALA A 34 -7.42 -20.54 -19.67
C ALA A 34 -7.33 -21.08 -21.11
N PRO A 35 -7.36 -20.26 -22.18
CA PRO A 35 -7.11 -20.74 -23.55
C PRO A 35 -5.71 -21.34 -23.70
N ALA A 36 -4.68 -20.67 -23.19
CA ALA A 36 -3.29 -21.14 -23.32
C ALA A 36 -3.01 -22.44 -22.56
N LEU A 37 -3.52 -22.55 -21.32
CA LEU A 37 -3.31 -23.74 -20.50
C LEU A 37 -4.04 -24.97 -21.05
N ARG A 38 -5.18 -24.78 -21.70
CA ARG A 38 -5.95 -25.85 -22.36
C ARG A 38 -5.47 -26.19 -23.77
N HIS A 39 -4.60 -25.37 -24.37
CA HIS A 39 -4.18 -25.55 -25.76
C HIS A 39 -3.39 -26.86 -25.93
N PRO A 40 -3.77 -27.77 -26.85
CA PRO A 40 -3.24 -29.13 -26.90
C PRO A 40 -1.76 -29.18 -27.29
N THR A 41 -1.31 -28.28 -28.16
CA THR A 41 0.04 -28.31 -28.76
C THR A 41 0.96 -27.20 -28.25
N LEU A 42 0.52 -26.39 -27.29
CA LEU A 42 1.36 -25.32 -26.75
C LEU A 42 2.48 -25.95 -25.89
N PRO A 43 3.77 -25.57 -26.09
CA PRO A 43 4.88 -26.19 -25.38
C PRO A 43 4.75 -26.12 -23.85
N ASP A 44 5.18 -27.17 -23.17
CA ASP A 44 5.06 -27.28 -21.70
C ASP A 44 5.84 -26.20 -20.95
N GLU A 45 6.97 -25.74 -21.49
CA GLU A 45 7.74 -24.62 -20.94
C GLU A 45 6.94 -23.31 -20.95
N VAL A 46 6.23 -23.04 -22.06
CA VAL A 46 5.34 -21.89 -22.19
C VAL A 46 4.17 -22.02 -21.20
N LYS A 47 3.52 -23.18 -21.14
CA LYS A 47 2.45 -23.45 -20.16
C LYS A 47 2.93 -23.30 -18.72
N SER A 48 4.15 -23.71 -18.41
CA SER A 48 4.75 -23.59 -17.08
C SER A 48 4.93 -22.12 -16.69
N THR A 49 5.43 -21.31 -17.63
CA THR A 49 5.59 -19.86 -17.42
C THR A 49 4.24 -19.19 -17.22
N ILE A 50 3.24 -19.58 -18.02
CA ILE A 50 1.85 -19.09 -17.90
C ILE A 50 1.25 -19.47 -16.54
N ARG A 51 1.41 -20.71 -16.06
CA ARG A 51 0.96 -21.13 -14.72
C ARG A 51 1.56 -20.27 -13.62
N ASN A 52 2.84 -19.95 -13.71
CA ASN A 52 3.52 -19.09 -12.75
C ASN A 52 2.97 -17.65 -12.76
N SER A 53 2.69 -17.08 -13.94
CA SER A 53 2.04 -15.77 -14.06
C SER A 53 0.59 -15.78 -13.55
N ALA A 54 -0.17 -16.83 -13.85
CA ALA A 54 -1.55 -16.98 -13.39
C ALA A 54 -1.66 -17.10 -11.86
N MET A 55 -0.66 -17.69 -11.19
CA MET A 55 -0.58 -17.71 -9.73
C MET A 55 -0.54 -16.29 -9.15
N TRP A 56 0.17 -15.35 -9.78
CA TRP A 56 0.26 -13.96 -9.34
C TRP A 56 -1.05 -13.21 -9.49
N LEU A 57 -1.85 -13.50 -10.54
CA LEU A 57 -3.13 -12.84 -10.80
C LEU A 57 -4.04 -12.80 -9.57
N ARG A 58 -4.12 -13.91 -8.84
CA ARG A 58 -4.95 -14.06 -7.63
C ARG A 58 -4.43 -13.31 -6.41
N GLN A 59 -3.18 -12.84 -6.44
CA GLN A 59 -2.53 -12.16 -5.31
C GLN A 59 -2.79 -10.64 -5.30
N PHE A 60 -3.22 -10.05 -6.41
CA PHE A 60 -3.42 -8.60 -6.54
C PHE A 60 -4.74 -8.15 -5.94
N SER A 61 -4.74 -7.37 -4.86
CA SER A 61 -5.98 -6.84 -4.24
C SER A 61 -6.49 -5.53 -4.86
N ARG A 62 -5.74 -4.93 -5.77
CA ARG A 62 -5.96 -3.58 -6.31
C ARG A 62 -5.83 -3.60 -7.83
N VAL A 63 -6.73 -2.91 -8.53
CA VAL A 63 -6.79 -2.96 -10.00
C VAL A 63 -5.56 -2.30 -10.62
N GLY A 64 -5.15 -1.14 -10.11
CA GLY A 64 -3.97 -0.42 -10.60
C GLY A 64 -2.67 -1.21 -10.40
N ASP A 65 -2.52 -1.95 -9.30
CA ASP A 65 -1.34 -2.80 -9.09
C ASP A 65 -1.29 -3.96 -10.08
N LEU A 66 -2.45 -4.57 -10.39
CA LEU A 66 -2.55 -5.61 -11.41
C LEU A 66 -2.25 -5.06 -12.81
N LEU A 67 -2.80 -3.89 -13.16
CA LEU A 67 -2.51 -3.23 -14.43
C LEU A 67 -1.02 -2.88 -14.56
N ASN A 68 -0.39 -2.37 -13.49
CA ASN A 68 1.05 -2.10 -13.45
C ASN A 68 1.89 -3.38 -13.61
N TYR A 69 1.47 -4.48 -13.00
CA TYR A 69 2.10 -5.79 -13.24
C TYR A 69 2.01 -6.21 -14.70
N MET A 70 0.88 -5.97 -15.36
CA MET A 70 0.69 -6.30 -16.78
C MET A 70 1.56 -5.45 -17.72
N ASP A 71 1.87 -4.21 -17.34
CA ASP A 71 2.76 -3.34 -18.12
C ASP A 71 4.16 -3.96 -18.32
N ARG A 72 4.60 -4.85 -17.42
CA ARG A 72 5.89 -5.56 -17.55
C ARG A 72 5.99 -6.49 -18.76
N PHE A 73 4.85 -6.91 -19.30
CA PHE A 73 4.82 -7.77 -20.48
C PHE A 73 4.74 -6.95 -21.77
N GLN A 74 4.41 -5.65 -21.69
CA GLN A 74 4.31 -4.79 -22.86
C GLN A 74 5.70 -4.54 -23.45
N GLY A 75 5.85 -4.78 -24.74
CA GLY A 75 7.14 -4.62 -25.41
C GLY A 75 8.07 -5.81 -25.24
N THR A 76 7.54 -7.02 -25.02
CA THR A 76 8.30 -8.28 -25.12
C THR A 76 7.85 -9.18 -26.29
N PRO A 77 7.76 -8.67 -27.54
CA PRO A 77 7.12 -9.37 -28.66
C PRO A 77 7.92 -10.59 -29.15
N ASN A 78 9.06 -10.89 -28.53
CA ASN A 78 9.93 -12.01 -28.89
C ASN A 78 10.17 -12.97 -27.72
N SER A 79 9.41 -12.85 -26.62
CA SER A 79 9.51 -13.82 -25.53
C SER A 79 9.00 -15.20 -25.99
N PRO A 80 9.51 -16.32 -25.44
CA PRO A 80 9.00 -17.66 -25.75
C PRO A 80 7.49 -17.78 -25.54
N VAL A 81 6.97 -17.10 -24.51
CA VAL A 81 5.53 -17.06 -24.22
C VAL A 81 4.78 -16.31 -25.30
N PHE A 82 5.22 -15.10 -25.66
CA PHE A 82 4.57 -14.30 -26.71
C PHE A 82 4.54 -15.07 -28.04
N ASN A 83 5.70 -15.58 -28.48
CA ASN A 83 5.82 -16.34 -29.73
C ASN A 83 4.95 -17.60 -29.72
N GLY A 84 4.94 -18.33 -28.60
CA GLY A 84 4.13 -19.53 -28.43
C GLY A 84 2.62 -19.25 -28.53
N LEU A 85 2.15 -18.18 -27.88
CA LEU A 85 0.74 -17.78 -27.93
C LEU A 85 0.34 -17.31 -29.33
N LYS A 86 1.16 -16.48 -29.99
CA LYS A 86 0.90 -16.00 -31.35
C LYS A 86 0.88 -17.13 -32.38
N ALA A 87 1.82 -18.07 -32.31
CA ALA A 87 1.85 -19.23 -33.18
C ALA A 87 0.62 -20.14 -33.00
N ALA A 88 0.04 -20.16 -31.80
CA ALA A 88 -1.19 -20.89 -31.48
C ALA A 88 -2.49 -20.11 -31.79
N GLY A 89 -2.40 -18.88 -32.32
CA GLY A 89 -3.56 -18.03 -32.57
C GLY A 89 -4.29 -17.57 -31.30
N LEU A 90 -3.58 -17.51 -30.17
CA LEU A 90 -4.11 -17.11 -28.87
C LEU A 90 -3.78 -15.65 -28.56
N ASN A 91 -4.64 -15.01 -27.77
CA ASN A 91 -4.39 -13.65 -27.31
C ASN A 91 -3.20 -13.60 -26.35
N THR A 92 -2.39 -12.55 -26.48
CA THR A 92 -1.37 -12.18 -25.50
C THR A 92 -1.87 -11.05 -24.59
N PHE A 93 -1.09 -10.66 -23.58
CA PHE A 93 -1.45 -9.50 -22.76
C PHE A 93 -1.49 -8.20 -23.56
N GLU A 94 -0.61 -8.08 -24.57
CA GLU A 94 -0.57 -6.94 -25.47
C GLU A 94 -1.86 -6.83 -26.30
N ASP A 95 -2.42 -7.96 -26.75
CA ASP A 95 -3.66 -7.98 -27.54
C ASP A 95 -4.88 -7.52 -26.74
N ILE A 96 -4.97 -7.96 -25.47
CA ILE A 96 -6.14 -7.63 -24.63
C ILE A 96 -6.03 -6.24 -24.00
N ARG A 97 -4.88 -5.59 -24.08
CA ARG A 97 -4.58 -4.36 -23.34
C ARG A 97 -5.58 -3.23 -23.62
N ALA A 98 -5.87 -2.97 -24.90
CA ALA A 98 -6.75 -1.88 -25.28
C ALA A 98 -8.16 -2.07 -24.67
N ASN A 99 -8.72 -3.27 -24.83
CA ASN A 99 -10.01 -3.65 -24.26
C ASN A 99 -9.99 -3.63 -22.72
N LEU A 100 -8.88 -4.07 -22.10
CA LEU A 100 -8.71 -4.04 -20.66
C LEU A 100 -8.74 -2.60 -20.12
N LEU A 101 -8.05 -1.67 -20.78
CA LEU A 101 -8.04 -0.26 -20.39
C LEU A 101 -9.36 0.46 -20.69
N GLU A 102 -10.05 0.09 -21.77
CA GLU A 102 -11.39 0.59 -22.05
C GLU A 102 -12.36 0.20 -20.94
N ARG A 103 -12.30 -1.06 -20.47
CA ARG A 103 -13.19 -1.58 -19.42
C ARG A 103 -12.80 -1.15 -18.01
N PHE A 104 -11.50 -1.12 -17.71
CA PHE A 104 -10.99 -1.02 -16.33
C PHE A 104 -10.01 0.13 -16.12
N GLY A 105 -9.76 0.97 -17.13
CA GLY A 105 -8.80 2.07 -17.05
C GLY A 105 -9.16 3.15 -16.03
N ALA A 106 -10.43 3.28 -15.65
CA ALA A 106 -10.87 4.18 -14.59
C ALA A 106 -10.21 3.86 -13.23
N TRP A 107 -9.79 2.61 -13.01
CA TRP A 107 -9.15 2.16 -11.76
C TRP A 107 -7.63 2.04 -11.86
N LYS A 108 -6.98 2.59 -12.91
CA LYS A 108 -5.51 2.54 -13.05
C LYS A 108 -4.74 3.14 -11.86
N ASN A 109 -5.38 4.06 -11.14
CA ASN A 109 -4.82 4.74 -9.96
C ASN A 109 -5.20 4.07 -8.63
N ASP A 110 -6.03 3.03 -8.64
CA ASP A 110 -6.28 2.16 -7.48
C ASP A 110 -5.04 1.30 -7.23
N ARG A 111 -4.03 1.90 -6.59
CA ARG A 111 -2.75 1.27 -6.29
C ARG A 111 -2.54 1.22 -4.78
N THR A 112 -1.89 0.16 -4.32
CA THR A 112 -1.43 0.07 -2.93
C THR A 112 -0.43 1.18 -2.65
N ARG A 113 -0.51 1.80 -1.48
CA ARG A 113 0.34 2.89 -1.00
C ARG A 113 1.10 2.46 0.24
N LEU A 114 2.17 3.21 0.57
CA LEU A 114 2.88 3.01 1.84
C LEU A 114 1.94 3.09 3.04
N ASP A 115 0.95 3.98 2.98
CA ASP A 115 0.00 4.20 4.07
C ASP A 115 -1.02 3.06 4.25
N ASP A 116 -1.19 2.19 3.25
CA ASP A 116 -2.04 1.00 3.36
C ASP A 116 -1.41 -0.07 4.27
N PHE A 117 -0.10 0.02 4.53
CA PHE A 117 0.58 -0.87 5.46
C PHE A 117 0.44 -0.34 6.88
N VAL A 118 -0.38 -0.98 7.71
CA VAL A 118 -0.66 -0.62 9.10
C VAL A 118 0.20 -1.47 10.03
N ILE A 119 0.92 -0.82 10.95
CA ILE A 119 1.76 -1.53 11.92
C ILE A 119 0.84 -2.33 12.86
N GLY A 120 1.23 -3.57 13.14
CA GLY A 120 0.47 -4.54 13.93
C GLY A 120 -0.43 -5.46 13.08
N LEU A 121 -0.62 -5.17 11.80
CA LEU A 121 -1.34 -6.06 10.88
C LEU A 121 -0.40 -7.03 10.18
N ASP A 122 -0.99 -8.13 9.70
CA ASP A 122 -0.29 -9.24 9.07
C ASP A 122 -0.45 -9.19 7.54
N TYR A 123 0.66 -9.40 6.85
CA TYR A 123 0.79 -9.31 5.40
C TYR A 123 1.42 -10.59 4.83
N THR A 124 0.96 -11.03 3.67
CA THR A 124 1.59 -12.14 2.95
C THR A 124 2.88 -11.68 2.27
N SER A 125 3.82 -12.60 2.02
CA SER A 125 5.01 -12.27 1.23
C SER A 125 4.63 -11.71 -0.15
N SER A 126 3.56 -12.24 -0.76
CA SER A 126 3.05 -11.77 -2.06
C SER A 126 2.67 -10.29 -2.03
N GLN A 127 1.96 -9.83 -0.98
CA GLN A 127 1.60 -8.41 -0.84
C GLN A 127 2.85 -7.52 -0.79
N LEU A 128 3.88 -7.94 -0.08
CA LEU A 128 5.12 -7.16 0.07
C LEU A 128 5.89 -7.07 -1.25
N VAL A 129 6.04 -8.18 -1.98
CA VAL A 129 6.78 -8.20 -3.24
C VAL A 129 6.00 -7.65 -4.43
N ILE A 130 4.66 -7.61 -4.36
CA ILE A 130 3.81 -6.88 -5.30
C ILE A 130 4.04 -5.38 -5.11
N PHE A 131 3.96 -4.90 -3.88
CA PHE A 131 4.17 -3.48 -3.59
C PHE A 131 5.59 -3.01 -3.93
N ALA A 132 6.59 -3.86 -3.70
CA ALA A 132 7.98 -3.60 -4.11
C ALA A 132 8.22 -3.80 -5.63
N GLU A 133 7.21 -4.20 -6.39
CA GLU A 133 7.29 -4.49 -7.83
C GLU A 133 8.34 -5.55 -8.22
N VAL A 134 8.63 -6.48 -7.31
CA VAL A 134 9.62 -7.55 -7.53
C VAL A 134 8.95 -8.82 -8.07
N TYR A 135 7.73 -9.12 -7.63
CA TYR A 135 6.92 -10.26 -8.09
C TYR A 135 7.67 -11.62 -8.07
N ASP A 136 8.53 -11.82 -7.08
CA ASP A 136 9.17 -13.11 -6.80
C ASP A 136 9.21 -13.31 -5.28
N ASN A 137 8.54 -14.34 -4.75
CA ASN A 137 8.58 -14.62 -3.31
C ASN A 137 9.94 -15.14 -2.82
N ARG A 138 10.84 -15.52 -3.73
CA ARG A 138 12.24 -15.88 -3.47
C ARG A 138 13.17 -14.66 -3.53
N SER A 139 12.65 -13.51 -3.98
CA SER A 139 13.35 -12.24 -3.80
C SER A 139 13.66 -12.08 -2.31
N GLY A 140 14.92 -11.75 -2.01
CA GLY A 140 15.48 -11.82 -0.67
C GLY A 140 14.70 -11.01 0.36
N GLY A 141 15.22 -10.98 1.58
CA GLY A 141 14.52 -10.34 2.67
C GLY A 141 14.43 -8.80 2.57
N ILE A 142 15.28 -8.16 1.77
CA ILE A 142 15.36 -6.69 1.66
C ILE A 142 14.77 -6.23 0.32
N LEU A 143 13.80 -5.33 0.40
CA LEU A 143 12.99 -4.85 -0.72
C LEU A 143 12.97 -3.31 -0.73
N PRO A 144 13.88 -2.66 -1.46
CA PRO A 144 13.86 -1.22 -1.64
C PRO A 144 12.61 -0.76 -2.40
N ILE A 145 11.96 0.31 -1.94
CA ILE A 145 10.73 0.87 -2.54
C ILE A 145 11.06 2.19 -3.25
N GLY A 146 10.87 2.22 -4.58
CA GLY A 146 11.23 3.34 -5.44
C GLY A 146 12.49 3.07 -6.27
N SER A 147 12.98 4.10 -6.95
CA SER A 147 14.18 4.01 -7.78
C SER A 147 15.45 4.26 -6.99
N ASP A 148 16.58 3.82 -7.54
CA ASP A 148 17.89 4.03 -6.94
C ASP A 148 18.19 5.53 -6.77
N GLY A 149 18.70 5.92 -5.60
CA GLY A 149 18.89 7.33 -5.22
C GLY A 149 17.62 8.12 -4.86
N ALA A 150 16.44 7.50 -4.95
CA ALA A 150 15.16 8.13 -4.59
C ALA A 150 14.22 7.13 -3.87
N TYR A 151 14.78 6.29 -3.01
CA TYR A 151 14.00 5.34 -2.22
C TYR A 151 13.06 6.09 -1.27
N LYS A 152 11.80 5.66 -1.25
CA LYS A 152 10.77 6.18 -0.33
C LYS A 152 10.76 5.42 0.98
N ALA A 153 11.09 4.13 0.93
CA ALA A 153 11.18 3.23 2.06
C ALA A 153 12.02 2.01 1.68
N VAL A 154 12.41 1.21 2.68
CA VAL A 154 12.91 -0.14 2.47
C VAL A 154 12.06 -1.09 3.30
N PHE A 155 11.52 -2.14 2.68
CA PHE A 155 10.84 -3.20 3.40
C PHE A 155 11.85 -4.30 3.73
N ILE A 156 11.84 -4.77 4.97
CA ILE A 156 12.58 -5.98 5.36
C ILE A 156 11.60 -7.07 5.80
N LYS A 157 11.84 -8.30 5.35
CA LYS A 157 11.15 -9.52 5.74
C LYS A 157 12.04 -10.30 6.70
N ALA A 158 11.81 -10.17 8.00
CA ALA A 158 12.54 -10.86 9.06
C ALA A 158 11.80 -12.14 9.47
N THR A 159 12.47 -13.27 9.35
CA THR A 159 12.04 -14.53 9.99
C THR A 159 12.97 -14.74 11.18
N LEU A 160 12.40 -14.85 12.38
CA LEU A 160 13.18 -14.92 13.62
C LEU A 160 13.72 -16.33 13.87
N ASN A 161 12.89 -17.35 13.62
CA ASN A 161 13.24 -18.75 13.82
C ASN A 161 13.35 -19.46 12.48
N GLY A 162 14.58 -19.58 11.99
CA GLY A 162 14.92 -20.38 10.80
C GLY A 162 16.05 -19.79 9.96
N GLY A 163 16.55 -20.60 9.02
CA GLY A 163 17.65 -20.22 8.12
C GLY A 163 19.04 -20.34 8.75
N LYS A 164 20.07 -20.12 7.94
CA LYS A 164 21.49 -20.16 8.36
C LYS A 164 21.86 -18.98 9.27
N TYR A 165 21.27 -17.81 9.01
CA TYR A 165 21.52 -16.57 9.73
C TYR A 165 20.22 -16.11 10.39
N GLN A 166 20.16 -16.20 11.73
CA GLN A 166 18.94 -15.97 12.49
C GLN A 166 18.78 -14.50 12.83
N ASN A 167 17.73 -13.87 12.29
CA ASN A 167 17.36 -12.52 12.72
C ASN A 167 16.80 -12.59 14.14
N GLN A 168 17.05 -11.57 14.96
CA GLN A 168 16.59 -11.59 16.35
C GLN A 168 16.23 -10.20 16.82
N TRP A 169 15.21 -10.11 17.67
CA TRP A 169 15.00 -8.92 18.47
C TRP A 169 16.18 -8.76 19.43
N ILE A 170 16.78 -7.57 19.46
CA ILE A 170 17.68 -7.16 20.54
C ILE A 170 16.81 -6.70 21.71
N GLU A 171 15.81 -5.86 21.41
CA GLU A 171 14.69 -5.52 22.29
C GLU A 171 13.39 -5.59 21.48
N GLU A 172 12.42 -6.36 21.95
CA GLU A 172 11.22 -6.68 21.18
C GLU A 172 10.43 -5.41 20.77
N GLY A 173 10.29 -5.21 19.46
CA GLY A 173 9.60 -4.05 18.88
C GLY A 173 10.39 -2.73 18.97
N VAL A 174 11.59 -2.72 19.56
CA VAL A 174 12.40 -1.52 19.74
C VAL A 174 13.68 -1.60 18.93
N SER A 175 14.38 -2.73 18.94
CA SER A 175 15.62 -2.91 18.18
C SER A 175 15.78 -4.33 17.64
N LEU A 176 16.21 -4.43 16.38
CA LEU A 176 16.26 -5.67 15.61
C LEU A 176 17.64 -5.86 15.01
N LYS A 177 18.22 -7.04 15.24
CA LYS A 177 19.36 -7.55 14.47
C LYS A 177 18.83 -8.22 13.20
N TYR A 178 19.23 -7.69 12.05
CA TYR A 178 18.79 -8.18 10.75
C TYR A 178 19.97 -8.41 9.81
N TYR A 179 20.16 -9.63 9.31
CA TYR A 179 21.33 -9.94 8.49
C TYR A 179 21.30 -9.26 7.11
N LEU A 180 22.47 -8.81 6.66
CA LEU A 180 22.63 -8.30 5.29
C LEU A 180 22.28 -9.38 4.28
N LYS A 181 21.81 -8.98 3.10
CA LYS A 181 21.72 -9.91 1.97
C LYS A 181 23.12 -10.44 1.66
N SER A 182 23.28 -11.75 1.62
CA SER A 182 24.48 -12.41 1.12
C SER A 182 24.26 -13.04 -0.26
N ILE A 183 25.33 -13.13 -1.04
CA ILE A 183 25.39 -13.91 -2.28
C ILE A 183 26.60 -14.84 -2.12
N SER A 184 26.35 -16.15 -2.22
CA SER A 184 27.39 -17.16 -1.96
C SER A 184 28.10 -16.93 -0.62
N GLU A 185 27.31 -16.61 0.41
CA GLU A 185 27.78 -16.36 1.79
C GLU A 185 28.68 -15.12 1.98
N VAL A 186 28.86 -14.31 0.94
CA VAL A 186 29.55 -13.02 1.03
C VAL A 186 28.53 -11.92 1.32
N PHE A 187 28.76 -11.15 2.39
CA PHE A 187 27.92 -10.05 2.84
C PHE A 187 28.48 -8.71 2.41
N LYS A 188 28.37 -8.38 1.12
CA LYS A 188 28.88 -7.10 0.63
C LYS A 188 27.90 -5.97 0.92
N GLU A 189 28.42 -4.87 1.46
CA GLU A 189 27.65 -3.65 1.75
C GLU A 189 27.23 -2.92 0.47
N ASP A 190 27.95 -3.10 -0.63
CA ASP A 190 27.68 -2.51 -1.95
C ASP A 190 26.61 -3.24 -2.76
N PHE A 191 26.13 -4.40 -2.30
CA PHE A 191 24.97 -5.03 -2.92
C PHE A 191 23.79 -4.07 -2.87
N LYS A 192 23.15 -3.85 -4.03
CA LYS A 192 22.09 -2.84 -4.20
C LYS A 192 21.09 -2.78 -3.05
N VAL A 193 20.60 -3.93 -2.59
CA VAL A 193 19.62 -3.99 -1.49
C VAL A 193 20.22 -3.65 -0.12
N ASN A 194 21.48 -3.98 0.15
CA ASN A 194 22.17 -3.59 1.37
C ASN A 194 22.50 -2.10 1.36
N ALA A 195 23.06 -1.62 0.24
CA ALA A 195 23.37 -0.21 0.00
C ALA A 195 22.13 0.69 0.14
N ALA A 196 20.93 0.20 -0.24
CA ALA A 196 19.67 0.93 -0.04
C ALA A 196 19.39 1.31 1.42
N ILE A 197 19.89 0.54 2.40
CA ILE A 197 19.77 0.85 3.83
C ILE A 197 21.00 1.62 4.33
N ILE A 198 22.21 1.21 3.90
CA ILE A 198 23.48 1.78 4.40
C ILE A 198 23.69 3.21 3.93
N GLN A 199 23.49 3.46 2.63
CA GLN A 199 23.80 4.74 1.98
C GLN A 199 22.64 5.74 2.07
N ASN A 200 21.49 5.32 2.62
CA ASN A 200 20.30 6.16 2.74
C ASN A 200 19.74 6.12 4.17
N PRO A 201 20.50 6.56 5.19
CA PRO A 201 20.10 6.47 6.60
C PRO A 201 18.79 7.22 6.92
N GLN A 202 18.43 8.21 6.10
CA GLN A 202 17.17 8.94 6.19
C GLN A 202 15.95 8.12 5.74
N VAL A 203 16.13 7.08 4.93
CA VAL A 203 15.03 6.29 4.36
C VAL A 203 14.48 5.33 5.42
N PRO A 204 13.16 5.34 5.68
CA PRO A 204 12.55 4.50 6.71
C PRO A 204 12.59 3.01 6.34
N VAL A 205 12.92 2.16 7.32
CA VAL A 205 12.94 0.70 7.18
C VAL A 205 11.68 0.09 7.81
N TYR A 206 10.77 -0.42 7.00
CA TYR A 206 9.55 -1.08 7.47
C TYR A 206 9.86 -2.54 7.78
N ALA A 207 9.80 -2.91 9.07
CA ALA A 207 10.15 -4.25 9.52
C ALA A 207 8.92 -5.16 9.55
N PHE A 208 8.83 -6.05 8.56
CA PHE A 208 7.83 -7.12 8.50
C PHE A 208 8.43 -8.39 9.11
N VAL A 209 7.89 -8.83 10.25
CA VAL A 209 8.48 -9.86 11.10
C VAL A 209 7.52 -11.05 11.24
N ARG A 210 8.05 -12.28 11.23
CA ARG A 210 7.33 -13.51 11.55
C ARG A 210 8.21 -14.44 12.38
N GLN A 211 7.59 -15.40 13.08
CA GLN A 211 8.35 -16.37 13.87
C GLN A 211 8.99 -17.40 12.94
N THR A 212 8.18 -18.11 12.16
CA THR A 212 8.67 -19.23 11.34
C THR A 212 8.34 -19.08 9.86
N THR A 213 8.98 -19.90 9.01
CA THR A 213 8.70 -19.90 7.57
C THR A 213 7.30 -20.43 7.27
N GLY A 214 6.53 -19.69 6.47
CA GLY A 214 5.16 -20.04 6.09
C GLY A 214 4.11 -19.15 6.73
N GLU A 215 4.44 -18.51 7.85
CA GLU A 215 3.59 -17.51 8.48
C GLU A 215 3.53 -16.21 7.65
N LYS A 216 2.43 -15.47 7.85
CA LYS A 216 2.32 -14.08 7.43
C LYS A 216 3.30 -13.23 8.23
N PHE A 217 3.73 -12.10 7.66
CA PHE A 217 4.57 -11.15 8.35
C PHE A 217 3.74 -10.06 9.01
N ARG A 218 3.92 -9.87 10.30
CA ARG A 218 3.41 -8.71 11.03
C ARG A 218 4.30 -7.51 10.76
N LEU A 219 3.74 -6.39 10.31
CA LEU A 219 4.50 -5.14 10.32
C LEU A 219 4.74 -4.74 11.79
N ALA A 220 5.98 -4.77 12.26
CA ALA A 220 6.34 -4.59 13.67
C ALA A 220 6.68 -3.13 14.03
N GLY A 221 7.09 -2.34 13.04
CA GLY A 221 7.45 -0.94 13.21
C GLY A 221 8.19 -0.37 12.02
N ILE A 222 8.50 0.92 12.10
CA ILE A 222 9.37 1.63 11.17
C ILE A 222 10.67 1.94 11.91
N PHE A 223 11.79 1.58 11.31
CA PHE A 223 13.11 1.57 11.91
C PHE A 223 14.06 2.47 11.12
N LYS A 224 15.16 2.83 11.77
CA LYS A 224 16.35 3.40 11.13
C LYS A 224 17.54 2.47 11.33
N ASN A 225 18.49 2.55 10.41
CA ASN A 225 19.77 1.86 10.55
C ASN A 225 20.67 2.61 11.54
N MET A 226 21.17 1.90 12.55
CA MET A 226 22.12 2.42 13.54
C MET A 226 23.57 2.07 13.18
N GLY A 227 23.78 1.04 12.37
CA GLY A 227 25.11 0.60 11.98
C GLY A 227 25.11 -0.81 11.42
N VAL A 228 26.25 -1.20 10.85
CA VAL A 228 26.52 -2.56 10.39
C VAL A 228 27.56 -3.18 11.29
N HIS A 229 27.28 -4.38 11.77
CA HIS A 229 28.16 -5.17 12.62
C HIS A 229 28.66 -6.39 11.86
N THR A 230 29.84 -6.89 12.26
CA THR A 230 30.46 -8.08 11.69
C THR A 230 30.65 -9.11 12.79
N GLU A 231 30.15 -10.32 12.55
CA GLU A 231 30.34 -11.48 13.43
C GLU A 231 31.72 -12.09 13.26
N GLN A 232 32.11 -12.98 14.19
CA GLN A 232 33.40 -13.69 14.12
C GLN A 232 33.55 -14.54 12.86
N ASP A 233 32.45 -15.06 12.31
CA ASP A 233 32.43 -15.84 11.07
C ASP A 233 32.43 -14.97 9.79
N GLY A 234 32.55 -13.64 9.94
CA GLY A 234 32.54 -12.67 8.84
C GLY A 234 31.15 -12.31 8.32
N SER A 235 30.07 -12.92 8.85
CA SER A 235 28.71 -12.51 8.50
C SER A 235 28.40 -11.11 9.02
N LYS A 236 27.59 -10.36 8.27
CA LYS A 236 27.26 -8.97 8.62
C LYS A 236 25.77 -8.77 8.85
N TRP A 237 25.43 -7.90 9.79
CA TRP A 237 24.04 -7.58 10.11
C TRP A 237 23.84 -6.09 10.43
N PHE A 238 22.64 -5.62 10.17
CA PHE A 238 22.13 -4.29 10.51
C PHE A 238 21.64 -4.27 11.95
N GLU A 239 22.14 -3.31 12.73
CA GLU A 239 21.47 -2.89 13.95
C GLU A 239 20.38 -1.89 13.59
N LEU A 240 19.13 -2.30 13.73
CA LEU A 240 17.98 -1.46 13.44
C LEU A 240 17.33 -1.02 14.75
N ALA A 241 17.03 0.26 14.89
CA ALA A 241 16.29 0.81 16.03
C ALA A 241 15.01 1.50 15.57
N ILE A 242 13.95 1.45 16.38
CA ILE A 242 12.68 2.07 16.05
C ILE A 242 12.89 3.56 15.77
N ARG A 243 12.29 4.05 14.69
CA ARG A 243 12.38 5.45 14.33
C ARG A 243 11.49 6.26 15.27
N VAL A 244 12.13 6.94 16.21
CA VAL A 244 11.48 7.93 17.07
C VAL A 244 11.45 9.26 16.31
N PRO A 245 10.40 10.08 16.46
CA PRO A 245 10.40 11.43 15.94
C PRO A 245 11.58 12.22 16.53
N GLU A 246 12.51 12.65 15.67
CA GLU A 246 13.65 13.51 16.01
C GLU A 246 13.43 14.89 15.38
N ALA A 247 13.89 15.96 16.05
CA ALA A 247 13.59 17.34 15.68
C ALA A 247 14.02 17.71 14.25
N ASP A 248 15.11 17.12 13.75
CA ASP A 248 15.80 17.55 12.53
C ASP A 248 15.66 16.56 11.34
N ALA A 249 14.89 15.47 11.50
CA ALA A 249 14.67 14.51 10.43
C ALA A 249 13.26 14.72 9.84
N PRO A 250 13.13 14.97 8.52
CA PRO A 250 11.82 15.00 7.88
C PRO A 250 11.08 13.70 8.18
N MET A 251 9.94 13.82 8.86
CA MET A 251 9.04 12.71 9.12
C MET A 251 7.75 12.97 8.37
N ASP A 252 7.23 11.94 7.73
CA ASP A 252 5.90 12.03 7.14
C ASP A 252 4.85 12.15 8.27
N ALA A 253 3.85 13.02 8.09
CA ALA A 253 2.83 13.26 9.11
C ALA A 253 2.03 12.00 9.48
N HIS A 254 1.79 11.12 8.49
CA HIS A 254 1.12 9.84 8.70
C HIS A 254 2.03 8.85 9.43
N GLU A 255 3.33 8.81 9.10
CA GLU A 255 4.33 8.06 9.86
C GLU A 255 4.35 8.46 11.34
N LEU A 256 4.39 9.77 11.65
CA LEU A 256 4.37 10.28 13.02
C LEU A 256 3.13 9.79 13.78
N GLN A 257 1.94 9.94 13.19
CA GLN A 257 0.68 9.52 13.80
C GLN A 257 0.66 8.02 14.09
N LYS A 258 1.19 7.22 13.16
CA LYS A 258 1.24 5.77 13.26
C LYS A 258 2.22 5.29 14.34
N ASN A 259 3.40 5.90 14.41
CA ASN A 259 4.38 5.63 15.47
C ASN A 259 3.82 5.98 16.85
N HIS A 260 3.14 7.12 16.96
CA HIS A 260 2.46 7.50 18.21
C HIS A 260 1.39 6.48 18.63
N LYS A 261 0.54 6.04 17.69
CA LYS A 261 -0.51 5.04 17.96
C LYS A 261 0.07 3.73 18.51
N LEU A 262 1.21 3.28 18.00
CA LEU A 262 1.89 2.09 18.54
C LEU A 262 2.48 2.31 19.91
N ALA A 263 3.14 3.45 20.13
CA ALA A 263 3.67 3.79 21.43
C ALA A 263 2.54 3.76 22.49
N VAL A 264 1.34 4.22 22.12
CA VAL A 264 0.13 4.13 22.95
C VAL A 264 -0.28 2.66 23.18
N ILE A 265 -0.39 1.84 22.12
CA ILE A 265 -0.75 0.41 22.26
C ILE A 265 0.24 -0.33 23.18
N ARG A 266 1.55 -0.11 23.00
CA ARG A 266 2.59 -0.69 23.86
C ARG A 266 2.46 -0.20 25.29
N ALA A 267 2.19 1.10 25.50
CA ALA A 267 1.95 1.64 26.82
C ALA A 267 0.69 1.07 27.48
N GLN A 268 -0.33 0.73 26.70
CA GLN A 268 -1.58 0.11 27.14
C GLN A 268 -1.43 -1.37 27.48
N ALA A 269 -0.50 -2.09 26.86
CA ALA A 269 -0.21 -3.49 27.19
C ALA A 269 0.35 -3.67 28.61
N GLY A 270 0.96 -2.63 29.19
CA GLY A 270 1.41 -2.61 30.59
C GLY A 270 0.32 -2.15 31.58
N SER A 271 0.62 -2.26 32.88
CA SER A 271 -0.30 -1.80 33.93
C SER A 271 -0.37 -0.28 34.03
N SER A 272 -1.41 0.23 34.68
CA SER A 272 -1.50 1.66 35.02
C SER A 272 -0.33 2.12 35.90
N SER A 273 0.10 1.28 36.84
CA SER A 273 1.25 1.56 37.71
C SER A 273 2.56 1.67 36.91
N ASP A 274 2.75 0.84 35.88
CA ASP A 274 3.93 0.93 35.01
C ASP A 274 3.94 2.24 34.22
N ARG A 275 2.78 2.66 33.71
CA ARG A 275 2.63 3.97 33.05
C ARG A 275 2.93 5.12 34.01
N GLN A 276 2.39 5.09 35.23
CA GLN A 276 2.66 6.12 36.24
C GLN A 276 4.15 6.21 36.59
N ARG A 277 4.83 5.07 36.72
CA ARG A 277 6.28 5.04 36.92
C ARG A 277 7.04 5.70 35.78
N ARG A 278 6.70 5.40 34.52
CA ARG A 278 7.31 6.05 33.35
C ARG A 278 7.01 7.54 33.28
N LEU A 279 5.79 7.95 33.65
CA LEU A 279 5.38 9.36 33.67
C LEU A 279 6.11 10.18 34.74
N ALA A 280 6.49 9.57 35.87
CA ALA A 280 7.20 10.26 36.96
C ALA A 280 8.57 10.81 36.54
N THR A 281 9.23 10.17 35.57
CA THR A 281 10.54 10.57 35.04
C THR A 281 10.48 11.13 33.62
N ALA A 282 9.31 11.19 33.00
CA ALA A 282 9.14 11.67 31.62
C ALA A 282 9.30 13.20 31.53
N GLN A 283 9.81 13.68 30.39
CA GLN A 283 9.78 15.10 30.06
C GLN A 283 8.34 15.60 29.99
N ARG A 284 8.03 16.67 30.73
CA ARG A 284 6.68 17.26 30.78
C ARG A 284 6.36 18.12 29.56
N ILE A 285 7.40 18.68 28.93
CA ILE A 285 7.29 19.47 27.71
C ILE A 285 7.76 18.57 26.56
N PRO A 286 6.88 18.19 25.63
CA PRO A 286 7.27 17.36 24.50
C PRO A 286 8.13 18.15 23.52
N SER A 287 9.10 17.48 22.91
CA SER A 287 9.84 18.02 21.77
C SER A 287 8.91 18.20 20.57
N SER A 288 9.13 19.26 19.80
CA SER A 288 8.47 19.46 18.50
C SER A 288 9.27 18.80 17.38
N VAL A 289 8.56 18.32 16.35
CA VAL A 289 9.17 17.78 15.12
C VAL A 289 8.55 18.45 13.91
N THR A 290 9.33 18.62 12.85
CA THR A 290 8.82 19.10 11.56
C THR A 290 8.31 17.92 10.76
N VAL A 291 7.05 17.98 10.34
CA VAL A 291 6.45 16.97 9.46
C VAL A 291 6.26 17.50 8.05
N VAL A 292 6.51 16.65 7.07
CA VAL A 292 6.20 16.92 5.66
C VAL A 292 4.88 16.22 5.33
N THR A 293 4.00 16.90 4.60
CA THR A 293 2.73 16.33 4.13
C THR A 293 2.51 16.67 2.67
N THR A 294 1.86 15.77 1.93
CA THR A 294 1.43 16.01 0.56
C THR A 294 -0.05 16.35 0.56
N ALA A 295 -0.44 17.46 -0.05
CA ALA A 295 -1.83 17.89 -0.17
C ALA A 295 -2.23 18.11 -1.63
N PHE A 296 -3.51 17.88 -1.94
CA PHE A 296 -4.09 18.26 -3.22
C PHE A 296 -4.51 19.73 -3.17
N VAL A 297 -4.11 20.50 -4.19
CA VAL A 297 -4.65 21.85 -4.41
C VAL A 297 -6.07 21.69 -4.93
N ARG A 298 -7.06 21.93 -4.07
CA ARG A 298 -8.49 21.81 -4.41
C ARG A 298 -9.00 23.09 -5.07
N ASN A 299 -9.93 22.94 -6.00
CA ASN A 299 -10.64 24.04 -6.62
C ASN A 299 -11.53 24.73 -5.56
N PRO A 300 -11.27 26.02 -5.23
CA PRO A 300 -12.03 26.72 -4.21
C PRO A 300 -13.52 26.85 -4.55
N ASP A 301 -13.89 26.92 -5.84
CA ASP A 301 -15.29 27.07 -6.27
C ASP A 301 -16.09 25.79 -5.98
N VAL A 302 -15.46 24.62 -6.09
CA VAL A 302 -16.10 23.34 -5.71
C VAL A 302 -16.38 23.32 -4.22
N VAL A 303 -15.45 23.81 -3.40
CA VAL A 303 -15.63 23.86 -1.94
C VAL A 303 -16.74 24.85 -1.57
N ALA A 304 -16.74 26.05 -2.15
CA ALA A 304 -17.75 27.07 -1.90
C ALA A 304 -19.16 26.58 -2.30
N GLU A 305 -19.32 26.09 -3.53
CA GLU A 305 -20.61 25.62 -4.05
C GLU A 305 -21.19 24.48 -3.20
N VAL A 306 -20.35 23.55 -2.74
CA VAL A 306 -20.79 22.42 -1.90
C VAL A 306 -21.21 22.89 -0.50
N LEU A 307 -20.52 23.87 0.08
CA LEU A 307 -20.89 24.45 1.37
C LEU A 307 -22.19 25.27 1.28
N ASP A 308 -22.35 26.05 0.22
CA ASP A 308 -23.55 26.85 -0.04
C ASP A 308 -24.77 25.94 -0.27
N ARG A 309 -24.62 24.89 -1.09
CA ARG A 309 -25.63 23.84 -1.30
C ARG A 309 -26.07 23.20 0.02
N ALA A 310 -25.12 22.98 0.94
CA ALA A 310 -25.39 22.33 2.21
C ALA A 310 -26.13 23.24 3.21
N ALA A 311 -26.07 24.56 3.03
CA ALA A 311 -26.77 25.56 3.86
C ALA A 311 -26.61 25.32 5.38
N GLY A 312 -25.41 24.92 5.80
CA GLY A 312 -25.10 24.64 7.21
C GLY A 312 -25.68 23.34 7.77
N VAL A 313 -26.19 22.44 6.93
CA VAL A 313 -26.67 21.10 7.29
C VAL A 313 -25.75 20.04 6.72
N CYS A 314 -25.32 19.09 7.55
CA CYS A 314 -24.49 17.96 7.12
C CYS A 314 -25.22 17.12 6.08
N GLU A 315 -24.61 16.90 4.91
CA GLU A 315 -25.22 16.09 3.84
C GLU A 315 -25.19 14.59 4.14
N GLY A 316 -24.40 14.14 5.13
CA GLY A 316 -24.39 12.77 5.64
C GLY A 316 -25.52 12.51 6.64
N CYS A 317 -25.38 13.00 7.88
CA CYS A 317 -26.34 12.73 8.96
C CYS A 317 -27.57 13.65 9.00
N LYS A 318 -27.66 14.63 8.07
CA LYS A 318 -28.77 15.61 7.98
C LYS A 318 -28.98 16.49 9.22
N SER A 319 -28.02 16.48 10.15
CA SER A 319 -28.03 17.37 11.31
C SER A 319 -27.38 18.72 10.97
N PRO A 320 -27.78 19.82 11.63
CA PRO A 320 -27.08 21.11 11.53
C PRO A 320 -25.59 20.96 11.86
N ALA A 321 -24.76 21.87 11.33
CA ALA A 321 -23.36 21.96 11.70
C ALA A 321 -23.21 22.07 13.23
N PRO A 322 -22.27 21.34 13.84
CA PRO A 322 -22.20 21.24 15.30
C PRO A 322 -21.72 22.52 15.99
N PHE A 323 -21.09 23.42 15.25
CA PHE A 323 -20.61 24.72 15.72
C PHE A 323 -20.35 25.66 14.54
N PHE A 324 -20.08 26.93 14.84
CA PHE A 324 -19.70 27.95 13.86
C PHE A 324 -18.19 28.21 13.89
N ARG A 325 -17.60 28.53 12.74
CA ARG A 325 -16.19 28.92 12.62
C ARG A 325 -15.93 30.18 13.42
N SER A 326 -14.89 30.17 14.26
CA SER A 326 -14.48 31.38 14.99
C SER A 326 -13.93 32.49 14.07
N SER A 327 -13.49 32.14 12.86
CA SER A 327 -12.90 33.08 11.89
C SER A 327 -13.94 34.02 11.26
N ASP A 328 -15.13 33.52 10.98
CA ASP A 328 -16.12 34.20 10.13
C ASP A 328 -17.59 33.94 10.55
N GLY A 329 -17.83 33.15 11.60
CA GLY A 329 -19.17 32.85 12.11
C GLY A 329 -19.99 31.90 11.23
N THR A 330 -19.42 31.29 10.18
CA THR A 330 -20.15 30.38 9.29
C THR A 330 -20.29 28.97 9.86
N PRO A 331 -21.33 28.18 9.49
CA PRO A 331 -21.49 26.80 9.95
C PRO A 331 -20.27 25.91 9.61
N PHE A 332 -19.73 25.17 10.58
CA PHE A 332 -18.56 24.31 10.38
C PHE A 332 -18.94 22.97 9.72
N LEU A 333 -18.70 22.87 8.42
CA LEU A 333 -18.74 21.65 7.62
C LEU A 333 -17.44 21.51 6.82
N GLU A 334 -17.01 20.27 6.57
CA GLU A 334 -15.82 19.91 5.81
C GLU A 334 -16.22 19.26 4.49
N VAL A 335 -15.61 19.69 3.38
CA VAL A 335 -15.88 19.10 2.06
C VAL A 335 -15.04 17.83 1.87
N HIS A 336 -15.73 16.72 1.62
CA HIS A 336 -15.17 15.40 1.35
C HIS A 336 -15.55 14.94 -0.06
N HIS A 337 -14.60 14.36 -0.80
CA HIS A 337 -14.87 13.76 -2.10
C HIS A 337 -15.35 12.31 -1.96
N LYS A 338 -16.50 11.97 -2.55
CA LYS A 338 -17.13 10.65 -2.56
C LYS A 338 -16.18 9.58 -3.11
N VAL A 339 -15.58 9.86 -4.25
CA VAL A 339 -14.37 9.17 -4.74
C VAL A 339 -13.17 10.03 -4.31
N PRO A 340 -12.30 9.56 -3.41
CA PRO A 340 -11.18 10.35 -2.93
C PRO A 340 -10.26 10.83 -4.06
N LEU A 341 -9.80 12.08 -4.00
CA LEU A 341 -8.82 12.63 -4.96
C LEU A 341 -7.55 11.77 -5.05
N ALA A 342 -7.12 11.25 -3.89
CA ALA A 342 -6.06 10.27 -3.78
C ALA A 342 -6.30 9.07 -4.71
N ALA A 343 -7.52 8.52 -4.74
CA ALA A 343 -7.89 7.39 -5.59
C ALA A 343 -8.18 7.78 -7.05
N GLY A 344 -7.86 9.01 -7.47
CA GLY A 344 -8.13 9.52 -8.81
C GLY A 344 -9.52 10.10 -9.00
N GLY A 345 -10.26 10.37 -7.92
CA GLY A 345 -11.53 11.08 -8.00
C GLY A 345 -11.37 12.49 -8.55
N GLU A 346 -12.36 12.96 -9.30
CA GLU A 346 -12.36 14.30 -9.85
C GLU A 346 -12.69 15.36 -8.79
N ASP A 347 -12.09 16.54 -8.92
CA ASP A 347 -12.41 17.68 -8.07
C ASP A 347 -13.61 18.44 -8.62
N THR A 348 -14.82 17.90 -8.39
CA THR A 348 -16.09 18.42 -8.91
C THR A 348 -17.17 18.43 -7.83
N VAL A 349 -18.15 19.34 -7.98
CA VAL A 349 -19.31 19.45 -7.08
C VAL A 349 -20.12 18.15 -7.01
N ALA A 350 -20.20 17.41 -8.12
CA ALA A 350 -20.88 16.12 -8.20
C ALA A 350 -20.18 15.03 -7.37
N ASN A 351 -18.84 15.08 -7.31
CA ASN A 351 -18.02 14.17 -6.51
C ASN A 351 -17.81 14.65 -5.06
N ALA A 352 -18.35 15.79 -4.64
CA ALA A 352 -18.09 16.36 -3.33
C ALA A 352 -19.34 16.46 -2.44
N VAL A 353 -19.15 16.35 -1.12
CA VAL A 353 -20.19 16.46 -0.09
C VAL A 353 -19.72 17.26 1.12
N ALA A 354 -20.61 18.02 1.73
CA ALA A 354 -20.35 18.73 2.99
C ALA A 354 -20.71 17.86 4.19
N LEU A 355 -19.74 17.54 5.04
CA LEU A 355 -19.92 16.67 6.21
C LEU A 355 -19.59 17.41 7.50
N CYS A 356 -20.29 17.07 8.59
CA CYS A 356 -19.85 17.48 9.92
C CYS A 356 -18.56 16.71 10.31
N PRO A 357 -17.78 17.20 11.28
CA PRO A 357 -16.51 16.56 11.70
C PRO A 357 -16.65 15.09 12.14
N ASN A 358 -17.82 14.69 12.63
CA ASN A 358 -18.09 13.31 13.04
C ASN A 358 -18.29 12.40 11.81
N CYS A 359 -19.14 12.81 10.87
CA CYS A 359 -19.36 12.10 9.61
C CYS A 359 -18.08 12.05 8.78
N HIS A 360 -17.36 13.17 8.68
CA HIS A 360 -16.09 13.27 7.95
C HIS A 360 -15.04 12.30 8.50
N ARG A 361 -14.84 12.26 9.83
CA ARG A 361 -13.93 11.28 10.45
C ARG A 361 -14.40 9.83 10.29
N ASN A 362 -15.70 9.56 10.29
CA ASN A 362 -16.20 8.21 10.06
C ASN A 362 -15.91 7.71 8.64
N GLU A 363 -15.97 8.58 7.62
CA GLU A 363 -15.57 8.23 6.25
C GLU A 363 -14.07 7.90 6.15
N HIS A 364 -13.21 8.55 6.94
CA HIS A 364 -11.77 8.28 6.93
C HIS A 364 -11.33 7.10 7.80
N TYR A 365 -11.94 6.91 8.98
CA TYR A 365 -11.43 6.01 10.02
C TYR A 365 -12.45 4.97 10.51
N GLY A 366 -13.74 5.20 10.23
CA GLY A 366 -14.82 4.31 10.61
C GLY A 366 -15.19 3.34 9.50
N SER A 367 -16.42 2.82 9.54
CA SER A 367 -17.01 2.14 8.39
C SER A 367 -17.62 3.20 7.48
N PRO A 368 -17.10 3.40 6.24
CA PRO A 368 -17.64 4.39 5.33
C PRO A 368 -19.13 4.14 5.11
N LEU A 369 -19.92 5.20 5.20
CA LEU A 369 -21.36 5.14 5.08
C LEU A 369 -21.83 5.59 3.71
N TRP A 370 -20.94 6.02 2.82
CA TRP A 370 -21.30 6.46 1.47
C TRP A 370 -21.68 5.31 0.51
N PRO A 371 -22.80 5.42 -0.25
CA PRO A 371 -23.85 6.43 -0.12
C PRO A 371 -24.66 6.25 1.15
N TRP A 372 -24.90 7.35 1.88
CA TRP A 372 -25.66 7.34 3.13
C TRP A 372 -27.07 6.79 2.89
N LYS A 373 -27.48 5.82 3.72
CA LYS A 373 -28.81 5.18 3.67
C LYS A 373 -29.86 5.98 4.40
#